data_AF-A0A820H1I8-F1
#
_entry.id   AF-A0A820H1I8-F1
#
_cell.length_a   1.000
_cell.length_b   1.000
_cell.length_c   1.000
_cell.angle_alpha   90.00
_cell.angle_beta   90.00
_cell.angle_gamma   90.00
#
_symmetry.space_group_name_H-M   'P 1'
#
loop_
_entity.id
_entity.type
_entity.pdbx_description
1 polymer ?
#
loop_
_entity_poly.entity_id
_entity_poly.type
_entity_poly.pdbx_seq_one_letter_code
_entity_poly.pdbx_strand_id
1 'polypeptide(L)'
;IHEGDTILAINNIDIRNHTHEEIINMIRYSRERPFGELELVIKSKDENNSLENSLQILRNDLTTNRLTEQYETLERRKNGFTFEISSNQTNYYYNRYKDVLPYDQTRVILKTNTESDYINANYINMPIISTDIVNRYIATQGPLPTTCEAFWQMIWEQECTLIIMLT
;
A
#
# COMPACT_ATOMS: atom_id res chain seq x y z
N ILE A 1 -16.57 -3.08 -18.23
CA ILE A 1 -15.90 -4.23 -18.89
C ILE A 1 -16.58 -4.41 -20.23
N HIS A 2 -15.86 -4.13 -21.29
CA HIS A 2 -16.31 -4.35 -22.66
C HIS A 2 -15.70 -5.64 -23.21
N GLU A 3 -16.36 -6.23 -24.19
CA GLU A 3 -15.88 -7.45 -24.84
C GLU A 3 -14.52 -7.17 -25.52
N GLY A 4 -13.48 -7.89 -25.11
CA GLY A 4 -12.10 -7.72 -25.57
C GLY A 4 -11.17 -6.97 -24.61
N ASP A 5 -11.69 -6.44 -23.50
CA ASP A 5 -10.88 -5.94 -22.39
C ASP A 5 -10.08 -7.08 -21.72
N THR A 6 -8.83 -6.81 -21.34
CA THR A 6 -7.95 -7.79 -20.66
C THR A 6 -7.79 -7.42 -19.19
N ILE A 7 -8.04 -8.35 -18.27
CA ILE A 7 -7.78 -8.14 -16.84
C ILE A 7 -6.27 -8.27 -16.60
N LEU A 8 -5.68 -7.24 -16.01
CA LEU A 8 -4.25 -7.17 -15.67
C LEU A 8 -3.98 -7.51 -14.20
N ALA A 9 -4.89 -7.14 -13.29
CA ALA A 9 -4.73 -7.42 -11.88
C ALA A 9 -6.07 -7.67 -11.19
N ILE A 10 -6.02 -8.44 -10.11
CA ILE A 10 -7.15 -8.71 -9.20
C ILE A 10 -6.69 -8.34 -7.79
N ASN A 11 -7.42 -7.44 -7.11
CA ASN A 11 -7.10 -6.94 -5.77
C ASN A 11 -5.64 -6.50 -5.62
N ASN A 12 -5.16 -5.73 -6.60
CA ASN A 12 -3.78 -5.21 -6.70
C ASN A 12 -2.69 -6.29 -6.90
N ILE A 13 -3.07 -7.52 -7.25
CA ILE A 13 -2.13 -8.59 -7.62
C ILE A 13 -2.16 -8.75 -9.14
N ASP A 14 -1.01 -8.57 -9.78
CA ASP A 14 -0.83 -8.78 -11.21
C ASP A 14 -1.05 -10.26 -11.58
N ILE A 15 -1.93 -10.52 -12.54
CA ILE A 15 -2.36 -11.88 -12.90
C ILE A 15 -1.67 -12.43 -14.16
N ARG A 16 -0.76 -11.69 -14.81
CA ARG A 16 -0.14 -12.10 -16.08
C ARG A 16 0.60 -13.44 -16.01
N ASN A 17 1.18 -13.76 -14.86
CA ASN A 17 1.95 -14.99 -14.64
C ASN A 17 1.18 -16.04 -13.80
N HIS A 18 -0.12 -15.81 -13.55
CA HIS A 18 -0.95 -16.72 -12.78
C HIS A 18 -1.71 -17.68 -13.70
N THR A 19 -1.85 -18.92 -13.26
CA THR A 19 -2.68 -19.94 -13.91
C THR A 19 -4.16 -19.58 -13.78
N HIS A 20 -4.98 -20.17 -14.65
CA HIS A 20 -6.43 -20.01 -14.58
C HIS A 20 -7.01 -20.45 -13.22
N GLU A 21 -6.46 -21.50 -12.63
CA GLU A 21 -6.90 -22.01 -11.33
C GLU A 21 -6.57 -21.03 -10.20
N GLU A 22 -5.36 -20.46 -10.21
CA GLU A 22 -4.96 -19.42 -9.26
C GLU A 22 -5.86 -18.18 -9.37
N ILE A 23 -6.14 -17.72 -10.60
CA ILE A 23 -7.04 -16.59 -10.84
C ILE A 23 -8.46 -16.88 -10.30
N ILE A 24 -8.99 -18.07 -10.57
CA ILE A 24 -10.30 -18.51 -10.03
C ILE A 24 -10.28 -18.49 -8.50
N ASN A 25 -9.22 -19.01 -7.89
CA ASN A 25 -9.10 -19.05 -6.44
C ASN A 25 -9.03 -17.63 -5.85
N MET A 26 -8.32 -16.69 -6.48
CA MET A 26 -8.30 -15.29 -6.05
C MET A 26 -9.70 -14.65 -6.09
N ILE A 27 -10.47 -14.90 -7.15
CA ILE A 27 -11.85 -14.40 -7.26
C ILE A 27 -12.75 -15.03 -6.19
N ARG A 28 -12.67 -16.35 -6.00
CA ARG A 28 -13.44 -17.07 -4.97
C ARG A 28 -13.12 -16.58 -3.57
N TYR A 29 -11.83 -16.40 -3.27
CA TYR A 29 -11.35 -15.92 -1.99
C TYR A 29 -11.80 -14.48 -1.71
N SER A 30 -11.94 -13.66 -2.76
CA SER A 30 -12.54 -12.33 -2.67
C SER A 30 -14.00 -12.42 -2.23
N ARG A 31 -14.77 -13.36 -2.80
CA ARG A 31 -16.20 -13.57 -2.48
C ARG A 31 -16.47 -14.13 -1.08
N GLU A 32 -15.54 -14.93 -0.53
CA GLU A 32 -15.74 -15.64 0.73
C GLU A 32 -15.45 -14.80 1.99
N ARG A 33 -14.93 -13.57 1.82
CA ARG A 33 -14.76 -12.64 2.94
C ARG A 33 -16.08 -11.94 3.28
N PRO A 34 -16.38 -11.70 4.57
CA PRO A 34 -17.62 -11.04 5.01
C PRO A 34 -17.82 -9.62 4.44
N PHE A 35 -16.76 -9.02 3.85
CA PHE A 35 -16.76 -7.72 3.17
C PHE A 35 -15.94 -7.80 1.86
N GLY A 36 -16.11 -8.89 1.12
CA GLY A 36 -15.32 -9.21 -0.06
C GLY A 36 -15.52 -8.26 -1.23
N GLU A 37 -14.57 -7.36 -1.48
CA GLU A 37 -14.50 -6.57 -2.71
C GLU A 37 -13.59 -7.24 -3.75
N LEU A 38 -14.01 -7.15 -5.02
CA LEU A 38 -13.25 -7.61 -6.18
C LEU A 38 -12.84 -6.38 -6.99
N GLU A 39 -11.62 -5.91 -6.76
CA GLU A 39 -11.00 -4.85 -7.55
C GLU A 39 -10.33 -5.46 -8.78
N LEU A 40 -10.64 -4.93 -9.96
CA LEU A 40 -10.05 -5.37 -11.22
C LEU A 40 -9.31 -4.20 -11.87
N VAL A 41 -8.06 -4.44 -12.26
CA VAL A 41 -7.36 -3.54 -13.19
C VAL A 41 -7.48 -4.11 -14.58
N ILE A 42 -7.94 -3.29 -15.51
CA ILE A 42 -8.33 -3.72 -16.86
C ILE A 42 -7.55 -2.91 -17.89
N LYS A 43 -6.96 -3.59 -18.87
CA LYS A 43 -6.44 -3.00 -20.10
C LYS A 43 -7.56 -2.99 -21.13
N SER A 44 -7.97 -1.80 -21.57
CA SER A 44 -8.91 -1.72 -22.68
C SER A 44 -8.22 -2.05 -24.01
N LYS A 45 -8.97 -2.71 -24.89
CA LYS A 45 -8.52 -3.10 -26.25
C LYS A 45 -8.18 -1.90 -27.14
N ASP A 46 -8.76 -0.73 -26.86
CA ASP A 46 -8.44 0.53 -27.53
C ASP A 46 -7.17 1.15 -26.92
N GLU A 47 -6.03 0.49 -27.13
CA GLU A 47 -4.74 0.89 -26.53
C GLU A 47 -4.26 2.26 -27.01
N ASN A 48 -4.65 2.68 -28.21
CA ASN A 48 -4.07 3.84 -28.89
C ASN A 48 -4.24 5.16 -28.13
N ASN A 49 -5.21 5.28 -27.21
CA ASN A 49 -5.46 6.52 -26.45
C ASN A 49 -5.62 6.29 -24.93
N SER A 50 -5.21 5.14 -24.37
CA SER A 50 -5.52 4.83 -22.96
C SER A 50 -5.00 5.87 -21.94
N LEU A 51 -3.76 6.34 -22.09
CA LEU A 51 -3.19 7.41 -21.25
C LEU A 51 -3.88 8.75 -21.47
N GLU A 52 -4.10 9.14 -22.73
CA GLU A 52 -4.78 10.39 -23.08
C GLU A 52 -6.21 10.42 -22.51
N ASN A 53 -6.92 9.30 -22.60
CA ASN A 53 -8.24 9.10 -22.00
C ASN A 53 -8.18 9.25 -20.48
N SER A 54 -7.22 8.60 -19.79
CA SER A 54 -7.05 8.76 -18.33
C SER A 54 -6.76 10.22 -17.94
N LEU A 55 -5.94 10.93 -18.71
CA LEU A 55 -5.66 12.35 -18.48
C LEU A 55 -6.90 13.23 -18.71
N GLN A 56 -7.70 12.92 -19.73
CA GLN A 56 -8.95 13.63 -19.99
C GLN A 56 -9.99 13.38 -18.90
N ILE A 57 -10.11 12.15 -18.39
CA ILE A 57 -10.96 11.80 -17.24
C ILE A 57 -10.52 12.61 -16.02
N LEU A 58 -9.22 12.57 -15.68
CA LEU A 58 -8.67 13.32 -14.56
C LEU A 58 -8.98 14.82 -14.67
N ARG A 59 -8.80 15.40 -15.87
CA ARG A 59 -9.12 16.81 -16.13
C ARG A 59 -10.60 17.10 -15.87
N ASN A 60 -11.49 16.28 -16.42
CA ASN A 60 -12.93 16.46 -16.26
C ASN A 60 -13.35 16.32 -14.78
N ASP A 61 -12.83 15.31 -14.08
CA ASP A 61 -13.19 15.04 -12.68
C ASP A 61 -12.64 16.12 -11.72
N LEU A 62 -11.49 16.72 -12.04
CA LEU A 62 -11.01 17.92 -11.34
C LEU A 62 -11.94 19.12 -11.55
N THR A 63 -12.37 19.38 -12.79
CA THR A 63 -13.26 20.53 -13.09
C THR A 63 -14.67 20.39 -12.52
N THR A 64 -15.12 19.15 -12.34
CA THR A 64 -16.48 18.85 -11.85
C THR A 64 -16.51 18.53 -10.35
N ASN A 65 -15.37 18.61 -9.65
CA ASN A 65 -15.19 18.25 -8.23
C ASN A 65 -15.46 16.77 -7.88
N ARG A 66 -15.72 15.92 -8.88
CA ARG A 66 -15.95 14.47 -8.69
C ARG A 66 -14.76 13.76 -8.07
N LEU A 67 -13.53 14.22 -8.38
CA LEU A 67 -12.32 13.62 -7.80
C LEU A 67 -12.27 13.80 -6.28
N THR A 68 -12.68 14.96 -5.77
CA THR A 68 -12.75 15.24 -4.33
C THR A 68 -13.77 14.32 -3.67
N GLU A 69 -14.96 14.20 -4.25
CA GLU A 69 -16.02 13.31 -3.74
C GLU A 69 -15.53 11.85 -3.69
N GLN A 70 -14.89 11.36 -4.76
CA GLN A 70 -14.29 10.03 -4.79
C GLN A 70 -13.23 9.85 -3.70
N TYR A 71 -12.33 10.82 -3.55
CA TYR A 71 -11.30 10.78 -2.52
C TYR A 71 -11.88 10.71 -1.10
N GLU A 72 -12.96 11.45 -0.83
CA GLU A 72 -13.62 11.44 0.48
C GLU A 72 -14.27 10.09 0.82
N THR A 73 -14.64 9.29 -0.19
CA THR A 73 -15.16 7.93 0.02
C THR A 73 -14.10 6.89 0.32
N LEU A 74 -12.81 7.19 0.09
CA LEU A 74 -11.73 6.23 0.32
C LEU A 74 -11.60 5.91 1.81
N GLU A 75 -11.55 4.62 2.11
CA GLU A 75 -11.28 4.16 3.47
C GLU A 75 -9.88 4.61 3.91
N ARG A 76 -9.80 5.29 5.05
CA ARG A 76 -8.52 5.71 5.64
C ARG A 76 -7.73 4.53 6.23
N ARG A 77 -8.40 3.41 6.47
CA ARG A 77 -7.82 2.21 7.06
C ARG A 77 -8.25 0.99 6.30
N LYS A 78 -7.30 0.07 6.08
CA LYS A 78 -7.59 -1.19 5.41
C LYS A 78 -8.28 -2.15 6.37
N ASN A 79 -9.46 -2.63 5.97
CA ASN A 79 -10.20 -3.62 6.74
C ASN A 79 -9.37 -4.90 6.97
N GLY A 80 -9.38 -5.38 8.22
CA GLY A 80 -8.65 -6.58 8.64
C GLY A 80 -7.15 -6.38 8.93
N PHE A 81 -6.63 -5.16 8.82
CA PHE A 81 -5.28 -4.84 9.28
C PHE A 81 -5.31 -4.32 10.73
N THR A 82 -4.26 -4.61 11.50
CA THR A 82 -4.23 -4.43 12.96
C THR A 82 -3.11 -3.47 13.38
N PHE A 83 -3.19 -2.98 14.61
CA PHE A 83 -2.23 -2.04 15.23
C PHE A 83 -1.81 -2.52 16.63
N GLU A 84 -1.84 -3.83 16.89
CA GLU A 84 -1.64 -4.40 18.23
C GLU A 84 -0.23 -4.13 18.76
N ILE A 85 0.79 -4.26 17.91
CA ILE A 85 2.20 -4.04 18.31
C ILE A 85 2.45 -2.57 18.58
N SER A 86 1.91 -1.69 17.74
CA SER A 86 2.08 -0.23 17.86
C SER A 86 1.25 0.38 18.99
N SER A 87 0.15 -0.27 19.39
CA SER A 87 -0.75 0.19 20.46
C SER A 87 -0.42 -0.39 21.84
N ASN A 88 0.52 -1.34 21.95
CA ASN A 88 0.88 -1.93 23.23
C ASN A 88 1.53 -0.90 24.17
N GLN A 89 1.49 -1.17 25.48
CA GLN A 89 1.92 -0.21 26.50
C GLN A 89 3.42 0.12 26.41
N THR A 90 4.25 -0.83 25.97
CA THR A 90 5.70 -0.67 25.84
C THR A 90 6.07 0.25 24.67
N ASN A 91 5.41 0.06 23.52
CA ASN A 91 5.73 0.75 22.27
C ASN A 91 4.98 2.07 22.10
N TYR A 92 3.99 2.33 22.95
CA TYR A 92 3.19 3.55 22.95
C TYR A 92 4.04 4.83 22.88
N TYR A 93 5.16 4.86 23.61
CA TYR A 93 6.05 6.02 23.71
C TYR A 93 6.99 6.20 22.51
N TYR A 94 7.04 5.23 21.59
CA TYR A 94 7.83 5.31 20.36
C TYR A 94 7.05 5.91 19.19
N ASN A 95 5.76 6.17 19.38
CA ASN A 95 4.91 6.84 18.39
C ASN A 95 4.91 8.35 18.59
N ARG A 96 5.17 9.12 17.53
CA ARG A 96 5.09 10.58 17.54
C ARG A 96 3.65 11.06 17.69
N TYR A 97 2.71 10.36 17.06
CA TYR A 97 1.27 10.63 17.14
C TYR A 97 0.52 9.36 17.51
N LYS A 98 -0.53 9.50 18.33
CA LYS A 98 -1.26 8.36 18.91
C LYS A 98 -2.20 7.69 17.90
N ASP A 99 -2.56 8.40 16.84
CA ASP A 99 -3.53 8.02 15.83
C ASP A 99 -2.88 7.71 14.47
N VAL A 100 -1.56 7.87 14.35
CA VAL A 100 -0.76 7.52 13.17
C VAL A 100 0.18 6.38 13.53
N LEU A 101 -0.32 5.16 13.32
CA LEU A 101 0.35 3.93 13.73
C LEU A 101 0.62 3.04 12.51
N PRO A 102 1.72 2.26 12.51
CA PRO A 102 1.98 1.31 11.45
C PRO A 102 1.08 0.09 11.59
N TYR A 103 0.65 -0.48 10.46
CA TYR A 103 -0.03 -1.77 10.46
C TYR A 103 0.93 -2.90 10.86
N ASP A 104 0.46 -3.85 11.67
CA ASP A 104 1.26 -5.00 12.10
C ASP A 104 1.73 -5.86 10.90
N GLN A 105 0.87 -5.99 9.88
CA GLN A 105 1.09 -6.83 8.71
C GLN A 105 2.23 -6.33 7.81
N THR A 106 2.55 -5.04 7.85
CA THR A 106 3.54 -4.43 6.94
C THR A 106 4.58 -3.61 7.69
N ARG A 107 4.63 -3.67 9.02
CA ARG A 107 5.60 -2.90 9.81
C ARG A 107 7.02 -3.34 9.51
N VAL A 108 7.96 -2.42 9.65
CA VAL A 108 9.37 -2.79 9.70
C VAL A 108 9.64 -3.41 11.07
N ILE A 109 10.34 -4.55 11.07
CA ILE A 109 10.70 -5.31 12.27
C ILE A 109 12.22 -5.23 12.40
N LEU A 110 12.70 -4.62 13.48
CA LEU A 110 14.13 -4.46 13.73
C LEU A 110 14.74 -5.76 14.26
N LYS A 111 15.95 -6.09 13.79
CA LYS A 111 16.73 -7.21 14.33
C LYS A 111 17.39 -6.77 15.63
N THR A 112 16.73 -7.00 16.76
CA THR A 112 17.20 -6.50 18.06
C THR A 112 17.83 -7.58 18.96
N ASN A 113 18.74 -7.15 19.84
CA ASN A 113 19.20 -7.88 21.03
C ASN A 113 18.51 -7.36 22.33
N THR A 114 17.57 -6.42 22.21
CA THR A 114 16.81 -5.80 23.32
C THR A 114 15.35 -6.28 23.37
N GLU A 115 14.54 -5.70 24.25
CA GLU A 115 13.16 -6.13 24.52
C GLU A 115 12.12 -5.72 23.47
N SER A 116 12.43 -4.84 22.51
CA SER A 116 11.45 -4.39 21.49
C SER A 116 12.04 -4.35 20.09
N ASP A 117 11.32 -4.96 19.14
CA ASP A 117 11.61 -4.99 17.70
C ASP A 117 10.95 -3.80 16.93
N TYR A 118 10.39 -2.85 17.68
CA TYR A 118 9.43 -1.88 17.16
C TYR A 118 10.06 -0.59 16.65
N ILE A 119 9.59 -0.15 15.49
CA ILE A 119 9.72 1.22 14.98
C ILE A 119 8.41 1.59 14.27
N ASN A 120 8.00 2.86 14.36
CA ASN A 120 6.84 3.37 13.63
C ASN A 120 7.20 3.59 12.14
N ALA A 121 7.21 2.48 11.39
CA ALA A 121 7.49 2.45 9.96
C ALA A 121 6.77 1.28 9.28
N ASN A 122 6.34 1.44 8.03
CA ASN A 122 5.77 0.39 7.19
C ASN A 122 6.52 0.28 5.86
N TYR A 123 6.62 -0.94 5.33
CA TYR A 123 6.95 -1.17 3.94
C TYR A 123 5.77 -0.76 3.04
N ILE A 124 6.06 -0.02 1.98
CA ILE A 124 5.11 0.35 0.93
C ILE A 124 5.70 -0.13 -0.40
N ASN A 125 5.06 -1.12 -1.00
CA ASN A 125 5.44 -1.67 -2.30
C ASN A 125 4.38 -1.27 -3.34
N MET A 126 4.80 -0.52 -4.36
CA MET A 126 3.94 -0.01 -5.42
C MET A 126 4.32 -0.71 -6.75
N PRO A 127 3.70 -1.87 -7.07
CA PRO A 127 3.92 -2.53 -8.34
C PRO A 127 3.36 -1.69 -9.49
N ILE A 128 4.14 -1.51 -10.55
CA ILE A 128 3.69 -0.88 -11.78
C ILE A 128 3.13 -1.97 -12.68
N ILE A 129 1.80 -2.07 -12.70
CA ILE A 129 1.04 -3.07 -13.45
C ILE A 129 1.51 -3.09 -14.92
N SER A 130 1.57 -4.28 -15.52
CA SER A 130 2.08 -4.51 -16.87
C SER A 130 3.61 -4.38 -17.05
N THR A 131 4.35 -4.13 -15.96
CA THR A 131 5.82 -4.17 -15.93
C THR A 131 6.32 -5.09 -14.81
N ASP A 132 7.62 -5.36 -14.76
CA ASP A 132 8.26 -6.06 -13.64
C ASP A 132 8.79 -5.09 -12.57
N ILE A 133 8.47 -3.80 -12.70
CA ILE A 133 8.96 -2.76 -11.80
C ILE A 133 8.08 -2.69 -10.57
N VAL A 134 8.71 -2.74 -9.39
CA VAL A 134 8.06 -2.47 -8.10
C VAL A 134 8.84 -1.37 -7.39
N ASN A 135 8.19 -0.22 -7.21
CA ASN A 135 8.78 0.85 -6.40
C ASN A 135 8.61 0.48 -4.93
N ARG A 136 9.72 0.37 -4.19
CA ARG A 136 9.74 -0.03 -2.78
C ARG A 136 10.13 1.15 -1.92
N TYR A 137 9.36 1.38 -0.87
CA TYR A 137 9.58 2.46 0.08
C TYR A 137 9.43 1.94 1.50
N ILE A 138 10.07 2.66 2.43
CA ILE A 138 9.73 2.60 3.84
C ILE A 138 9.17 3.97 4.20
N ALA A 139 7.90 4.02 4.57
CA ALA A 139 7.29 5.21 5.14
C ALA A 139 7.41 5.14 6.66
N THR A 140 7.96 6.18 7.27
CA THR A 140 8.23 6.26 8.71
C THR A 140 7.92 7.66 9.22
N GLN A 141 7.58 7.76 10.51
CA GLN A 141 7.52 9.06 11.18
C GLN A 141 8.89 9.74 11.21
N GLY A 142 8.91 11.07 11.39
CA GLY A 142 10.12 11.79 11.77
C GLY A 142 10.67 11.26 13.11
N PRO A 143 11.95 10.86 13.23
CA PRO A 143 12.49 10.24 14.45
C PRO A 143 12.31 11.11 15.69
N LEU A 144 11.89 10.50 16.80
CA LEU A 144 11.91 11.14 18.12
C LEU A 144 13.32 11.08 18.69
N PRO A 145 13.69 11.95 19.66
CA PRO A 145 14.98 11.83 20.34
C PRO A 145 15.26 10.42 20.89
N THR A 146 14.22 9.72 21.34
CA THR A 146 14.28 8.35 21.89
C THR A 146 14.29 7.25 20.82
N THR A 147 14.03 7.56 19.55
CA THR A 147 13.95 6.56 18.46
C THR A 147 14.99 6.80 17.36
N CYS A 148 15.93 7.74 17.55
CA CYS A 148 16.98 8.03 16.57
C CYS A 148 17.88 6.82 16.29
N GLU A 149 18.25 6.06 17.33
CA GLU A 149 19.08 4.86 17.19
C GLU A 149 18.35 3.79 16.36
N ALA A 150 17.10 3.48 16.72
CA ALA A 150 16.24 2.56 16.00
C ALA A 150 16.03 2.97 14.53
N PHE A 151 15.94 4.27 14.24
CA PHE A 151 15.82 4.79 12.87
C PHE A 151 17.08 4.51 12.04
N TRP A 152 18.26 4.75 12.59
CA TRP A 152 19.52 4.44 11.89
C TRP A 152 19.77 2.95 11.78
N GLN A 153 19.39 2.17 12.79
CA GLN A 153 19.39 0.71 12.72
C GLN A 153 18.50 0.22 11.56
N MET A 154 17.28 0.75 11.44
CA MET A 154 16.39 0.44 10.32
C MET A 154 17.06 0.72 8.97
N ILE A 155 17.64 1.91 8.79
CA ILE A 155 18.30 2.30 7.54
C ILE A 155 19.43 1.33 7.20
N TRP A 156 20.24 0.99 8.19
CA TRP A 156 21.36 0.06 8.03
C TRP A 156 20.88 -1.35 7.67
N GLU A 157 19.92 -1.90 8.43
CA GLU A 157 19.39 -3.26 8.21
C GLU A 157 18.67 -3.42 6.88
N GLN A 158 18.02 -2.35 6.41
CA GLN A 158 17.28 -2.32 5.15
C GLN A 158 18.12 -1.80 3.97
N GLU A 159 19.42 -1.57 4.19
CA GLU A 159 20.38 -1.11 3.18
C GLU A 159 19.90 0.15 2.43
N CYS A 160 19.20 1.04 3.13
CA CYS A 160 18.64 2.25 2.53
C CYS A 160 19.75 3.26 2.21
N THR A 161 19.87 3.67 0.94
CA THR A 161 20.89 4.63 0.49
C THR A 161 20.37 6.05 0.28
N LEU A 162 19.05 6.24 0.28
CA LEU A 162 18.39 7.52 0.07
C LEU A 162 17.32 7.74 1.12
N ILE A 163 17.37 8.91 1.77
CA ILE A 163 16.34 9.38 2.71
C ILE A 163 15.74 10.64 2.12
N ILE A 164 14.41 10.65 1.98
CA ILE A 164 13.66 11.83 1.53
C ILE A 164 12.90 12.38 2.73
N MET A 165 13.30 13.56 3.21
CA MET A 165 12.63 14.28 4.30
C MET A 165 11.75 15.39 3.70
N LEU A 166 10.46 15.39 4.08
CA LEU A 166 9.45 16.32 3.53
C LEU A 166 9.01 17.40 4.55
N THR A 167 9.75 17.57 5.65
CA THR A 167 9.45 18.50 6.74
C THR A 167 10.70 19.13 7.32
#